data_AF-A0A6L3MK80-F1
#
_entry.id   AF-A0A6L3MK80-F1
#
_cell.length_a   1.000
_cell.length_b   1.000
_cell.length_c   1.000
_cell.angle_alpha   90.00
_cell.angle_beta   90.00
_cell.angle_gamma   90.00
#
_symmetry.space_group_name_H-M   'P 1'
#
loop_
_entity.id
_entity.type
_entity.pdbx_description
1 polymer ?
#
loop_
_entity_poly.entity_id
_entity_poly.type
_entity_poly.pdbx_seq_one_letter_code
_entity_poly.pdbx_strand_id
1 'polypeptide(L)'
;TLGAPASSSAGVRFGATDQAPMAHALRTGDVALGVHSADDDTSRDARTLTLFLPATASPRTTAAPAGARETGADGVLFAQVSPNRLIERALDAERGLDLRMSAGDDPRPIASAETTTDEASASPDLMRRTDQLNFGGTVLTLAYSADGRPSATGAQRAAGTVLAA
;
A
#
# COMPACT_ATOMS: atom_id res chain seq x y z
N THR A 1 -22.15 -9.67 31.62
CA THR A 1 -22.29 -8.84 30.41
C THR A 1 -20.96 -8.15 30.15
N LEU A 2 -20.16 -8.63 29.19
CA LEU A 2 -18.91 -7.96 28.81
C LEU A 2 -19.29 -6.83 27.85
N GLY A 3 -19.26 -5.58 28.32
CA GLY A 3 -19.43 -4.41 27.48
C GLY A 3 -18.17 -4.15 26.67
N ALA A 4 -18.31 -3.96 25.36
CA ALA A 4 -17.22 -3.48 24.53
C ALA A 4 -16.75 -2.10 25.07
N PRO A 5 -15.44 -1.83 25.12
CA PRO A 5 -14.94 -0.51 25.51
C PRO A 5 -15.47 0.55 24.55
N ALA A 6 -15.76 1.74 25.07
CA ALA A 6 -16.17 2.88 24.26
C ALA A 6 -15.06 3.20 23.25
N SER A 7 -15.41 3.16 21.96
CA SER A 7 -14.49 3.44 20.86
C SER A 7 -14.08 4.92 20.92
N SER A 8 -12.91 5.19 21.51
CA SER A 8 -12.35 6.53 21.62
C SER A 8 -11.49 6.84 20.40
N SER A 9 -12.09 7.00 19.22
CA SER A 9 -11.38 7.69 18.14
C SER A 9 -11.54 9.19 18.38
N ALA A 10 -10.48 9.85 18.85
CA ALA A 10 -10.37 11.31 18.76
C ALA A 10 -10.79 11.71 17.34
N GLY A 11 -11.79 12.59 17.21
CA GLY A 11 -12.54 12.78 15.97
C GLY A 11 -11.64 12.94 14.74
N VAL A 12 -11.47 11.84 14.00
CA VAL A 12 -10.72 11.85 12.76
C VAL A 12 -11.58 12.56 11.73
N ARG A 13 -11.09 13.70 11.28
CA ARG A 13 -11.74 14.49 10.23
C ARG A 13 -11.22 13.98 8.89
N PHE A 14 -12.04 13.18 8.21
CA PHE A 14 -11.81 12.82 6.83
C PHE A 14 -12.00 14.03 5.93
N GLY A 15 -10.98 14.34 5.13
CA GLY A 15 -11.06 15.41 4.14
C GLY A 15 -11.87 14.99 2.90
N ALA A 16 -12.02 15.91 1.94
CA ALA A 16 -12.72 15.62 0.68
C ALA A 16 -12.09 14.42 -0.07
N THR A 17 -10.77 14.27 0.01
CA THR A 17 -9.98 13.19 -0.63
C THR A 17 -10.32 11.79 -0.11
N ASP A 18 -10.82 11.69 1.12
CA ASP A 18 -11.15 10.41 1.77
C ASP A 18 -12.62 9.99 1.55
N GLN A 19 -13.49 10.91 1.14
CA GLN A 19 -14.93 10.65 1.01
C GLN A 19 -15.25 9.59 -0.05
N ALA A 20 -14.63 9.69 -1.23
CA ALA A 20 -14.89 8.75 -2.32
C ALA A 20 -14.36 7.33 -2.02
N PRO A 21 -13.11 7.14 -1.55
CA PRO A 21 -12.63 5.83 -1.12
C PRO A 21 -13.45 5.23 0.02
N MET A 22 -13.79 6.02 1.04
CA MET A 22 -14.62 5.54 2.16
C MET A 22 -16.02 5.12 1.68
N ALA A 23 -16.66 5.93 0.84
CA ALA A 23 -17.97 5.60 0.27
C ALA A 23 -17.91 4.36 -0.65
N HIS A 24 -16.79 4.14 -1.34
CA HIS A 24 -16.56 2.91 -2.10
C HIS A 24 -16.51 1.71 -1.15
N ALA A 25 -15.68 1.77 -0.10
CA ALA A 25 -15.55 0.66 0.86
C ALA A 25 -16.87 0.30 1.55
N LEU A 26 -17.67 1.30 1.93
CA LEU A 26 -19.00 1.09 2.50
C LEU A 26 -19.98 0.47 1.50
N ARG A 27 -19.92 0.87 0.22
CA ARG A 27 -20.87 0.45 -0.81
C ARG A 27 -20.58 -0.94 -1.37
N THR A 28 -19.31 -1.27 -1.57
CA THR A 28 -18.89 -2.52 -2.22
C THR A 28 -18.41 -3.59 -1.25
N GLY A 29 -18.08 -3.20 -0.01
CA GLY A 29 -17.49 -4.12 0.95
C GLY A 29 -16.06 -4.52 0.58
N ASP A 30 -15.37 -3.73 -0.26
CA ASP A 30 -13.96 -3.92 -0.62
C ASP A 30 -13.05 -2.90 0.07
N VAL A 31 -11.75 -3.21 0.10
CA VAL A 31 -10.72 -2.28 0.56
C VAL A 31 -10.58 -1.12 -0.43
N ALA A 32 -10.48 0.10 0.09
CA ALA A 32 -10.26 1.31 -0.70
C ALA A 32 -9.11 2.15 -0.13
N LEU A 33 -8.50 2.98 -0.98
CA LEU A 33 -7.34 3.78 -0.62
C LEU A 33 -7.55 5.26 -1.00
N GLY A 34 -7.37 6.14 -0.02
CA GLY A 34 -7.21 7.59 -0.24
C GLY A 34 -5.74 7.97 -0.38
N VAL A 35 -5.43 8.82 -1.35
CA VAL A 35 -4.07 9.36 -1.59
C VAL A 35 -4.07 10.84 -1.28
N HIS A 36 -3.32 11.25 -0.27
CA HIS A 36 -3.20 12.65 0.10
C HIS A 36 -1.99 13.26 -0.59
N SER A 37 -2.21 14.34 -1.35
CA SER A 37 -1.14 15.14 -1.90
C SER A 37 -0.30 15.76 -0.77
N ALA A 38 1.00 15.86 -0.97
CA ALA A 38 1.84 16.65 -0.07
C ALA A 38 1.40 18.12 -0.20
N ASP A 39 1.02 18.73 0.91
CA ASP A 39 0.93 20.19 1.00
C ASP A 39 2.34 20.77 0.76
N ASP A 40 2.38 21.92 0.11
CA ASP A 40 3.53 22.56 -0.55
C ASP A 40 4.96 22.20 -0.08
N ASP A 41 5.78 21.89 -1.09
CA ASP A 41 7.24 22.01 -1.33
C ASP A 41 8.28 21.84 -0.19
N THR A 42 7.90 21.48 1.03
CA THR A 42 8.82 21.47 2.18
C THR A 42 9.08 20.09 2.76
N SER A 43 8.35 19.06 2.32
CA SER A 43 8.66 17.69 2.72
C SER A 43 8.30 16.68 1.63
N ARG A 44 9.33 16.04 1.06
CA ARG A 44 9.16 14.81 0.27
C ARG A 44 8.53 13.67 1.09
N ASP A 45 8.38 13.85 2.40
CA ASP A 45 7.77 12.91 3.35
C ASP A 45 6.28 13.18 3.65
N ALA A 46 5.65 14.18 3.04
CA ALA A 46 4.30 14.62 3.44
C ALA A 46 3.13 13.84 2.81
N ARG A 47 3.34 13.05 1.74
CA ARG A 47 2.24 12.27 1.15
C ARG A 47 1.85 11.14 2.08
N THR A 48 0.58 11.11 2.47
CA THR A 48 0.00 10.09 3.35
C THR A 48 -1.05 9.29 2.59
N LEU A 49 -1.16 8.00 2.88
CA LEU A 49 -2.23 7.16 2.37
C LEU A 49 -3.23 6.87 3.49
N THR A 50 -4.53 6.86 3.18
CA THR A 50 -5.55 6.38 4.13
C THR A 50 -6.14 5.09 3.58
N LEU A 51 -5.92 3.99 4.27
CA LEU A 51 -6.49 2.69 3.94
C LEU A 51 -7.84 2.55 4.64
N PHE A 52 -8.87 2.20 3.89
CA PHE A 52 -10.22 1.93 4.39
C PHE A 52 -10.52 0.45 4.26
N LEU A 53 -10.74 -0.22 5.39
CA LEU A 53 -11.08 -1.64 5.46
C LEU A 53 -12.55 -1.78 5.88
N PRO A 54 -13.38 -2.47 5.08
CA PRO A 54 -14.78 -2.72 5.41
C PRO A 54 -14.87 -3.61 6.66
N ALA A 55 -15.76 -3.24 7.59
CA ALA A 55 -16.08 -4.01 8.77
C ALA A 55 -17.53 -4.49 8.68
N THR A 56 -17.72 -5.79 8.92
CA THR A 56 -19.06 -6.40 8.99
C THR A 56 -19.33 -6.81 10.43
N ALA A 57 -20.53 -6.52 10.91
CA ALA A 57 -20.93 -6.87 12.27
C ALA A 57 -21.37 -8.35 12.32
N SER A 58 -20.42 -9.23 12.66
CA SER A 58 -20.62 -10.68 12.88
C SER A 58 -21.04 -11.54 11.68
N PRO A 59 -20.67 -12.84 11.66
CA PRO A 59 -21.04 -13.74 10.58
C PRO A 59 -22.56 -13.91 10.59
N ARG A 60 -23.20 -13.51 9.50
CA ARG A 60 -24.62 -13.77 9.30
C ARG A 60 -24.83 -15.28 9.32
N THR A 61 -25.35 -15.79 10.43
CA THR A 61 -25.78 -17.18 10.59
C THR A 61 -26.79 -17.52 9.50
N THR A 62 -26.38 -18.46 8.65
CA THR A 62 -27.14 -19.40 7.78
C THR A 62 -28.43 -18.94 7.07
N ALA A 63 -28.43 -19.19 5.75
CA ALA A 63 -29.57 -19.26 4.83
C ALA A 63 -30.21 -17.92 4.41
N ALA A 64 -29.51 -17.16 3.56
CA ALA A 64 -30.17 -16.21 2.65
C ALA A 64 -30.23 -16.83 1.24
N PRO A 65 -31.36 -16.71 0.50
CA PRO A 65 -31.47 -17.25 -0.86
C PRO A 65 -30.39 -16.63 -1.76
N ALA A 66 -29.88 -17.42 -2.70
CA ALA A 66 -28.96 -16.96 -3.74
C ALA A 66 -29.64 -15.86 -4.58
N GLY A 67 -29.48 -14.60 -4.18
CA GLY A 67 -30.11 -13.48 -4.88
C GLY A 67 -29.98 -12.12 -4.19
N ALA A 68 -29.88 -12.05 -2.87
CA ALA A 68 -29.70 -10.79 -2.15
C ALA A 68 -28.24 -10.58 -1.74
N ARG A 69 -27.43 -10.09 -2.69
CA ARG A 69 -26.09 -9.55 -2.39
C ARG A 69 -26.25 -8.22 -1.65
N GLU A 70 -26.38 -8.25 -0.33
CA GLU A 70 -26.04 -7.08 0.48
C GLU A 70 -24.52 -6.96 0.46
N THR A 71 -24.00 -6.29 -0.57
CA THR A 71 -22.57 -6.03 -0.79
C THR A 71 -22.07 -4.79 -0.04
N GLY A 72 -22.78 -4.32 0.98
CA GLY A 72 -22.38 -3.17 1.79
C GLY A 72 -21.71 -3.58 3.10
N ALA A 73 -20.79 -2.75 3.60
CA ALA A 73 -20.20 -2.92 4.92
C ALA A 73 -21.00 -2.14 5.98
N ASP A 74 -21.12 -2.68 7.19
CA ASP A 74 -21.80 -2.03 8.32
C ASP A 74 -20.98 -0.86 8.91
N GLY A 75 -19.69 -0.83 8.61
CA GLY A 75 -18.78 0.22 8.97
C GLY A 75 -17.43 0.08 8.28
N VAL A 76 -16.49 0.97 8.60
CA VAL A 76 -15.14 0.96 8.04
C VAL A 76 -14.12 1.24 9.14
N LEU A 77 -13.06 0.42 9.16
CA LEU A 77 -11.83 0.71 9.88
C LEU A 77 -10.90 1.50 8.97
N PHE A 78 -10.13 2.43 9.53
CA PHE A 78 -9.19 3.22 8.75
C PHE A 78 -7.80 3.21 9.38
N ALA A 79 -6.79 3.34 8.53
CA ALA A 79 -5.40 3.51 8.95
C ALA A 79 -4.69 4.52 8.06
N GLN A 80 -3.98 5.46 8.66
CA GLN A 80 -3.02 6.30 7.95
C GLN A 80 -1.70 5.55 7.79
N VAL A 81 -1.18 5.53 6.58
CA VAL A 81 0.03 4.82 6.21
C VAL A 81 0.99 5.79 5.55
N SER A 82 2.21 5.86 6.08
CA SER A 82 3.31 6.59 5.45
C SER A 82 3.91 5.74 4.33
N PRO A 83 3.87 6.19 3.07
CA PRO A 83 4.51 5.52 1.94
C PRO A 83 6.01 5.31 2.14
N ASN A 84 6.71 6.30 2.68
CA ASN A 84 8.15 6.21 2.89
C ASN A 84 8.50 5.11 3.88
N ARG A 85 7.74 4.97 4.98
CA ARG A 85 7.90 3.85 5.92
C ARG A 85 7.66 2.48 5.26
N LEU A 86 6.73 2.38 4.32
CA LEU A 86 6.52 1.13 3.58
C LEU A 86 7.72 0.79 2.69
N ILE A 87 8.25 1.79 1.95
CA ILE A 87 9.40 1.61 1.08
C ILE A 87 10.65 1.28 1.89
N GLU A 88 10.94 2.04 2.96
CA GLU A 88 12.06 1.79 3.87
C GLU A 88 12.06 0.34 4.35
N ARG A 89 10.89 -0.14 4.82
CA ARG A 89 10.75 -1.51 5.30
C ARG A 89 10.92 -2.56 4.19
N ALA A 90 10.48 -2.25 2.98
CA ALA A 90 10.70 -3.14 1.83
C ALA A 90 12.19 -3.21 1.46
N LEU A 91 12.91 -2.08 1.50
CA LEU A 91 14.35 -2.02 1.21
C LEU A 91 15.24 -2.59 2.34
N ASP A 92 14.72 -2.64 3.56
CA ASP A 92 15.36 -3.39 4.63
C ASP A 92 15.26 -4.91 4.43
N ALA A 93 14.19 -5.38 3.80
CA ALA A 93 14.03 -6.77 3.43
C ALA A 93 14.83 -7.13 2.16
N GLU A 94 14.85 -6.24 1.16
CA GLU A 94 15.43 -6.47 -0.15
C GLU A 94 16.47 -5.37 -0.49
N ARG A 95 17.75 -5.74 -0.49
CA ARG A 95 18.84 -4.81 -0.83
C ARG A 95 18.97 -4.64 -2.35
N GLY A 96 19.44 -3.48 -2.79
CA GLY A 96 19.75 -3.23 -4.22
C GLY A 96 18.52 -3.06 -5.12
N LEU A 97 17.35 -2.81 -4.53
CA LEU A 97 16.11 -2.50 -5.23
C LEU A 97 15.93 -0.98 -5.29
N ASP A 98 15.68 -0.43 -6.47
CA ASP A 98 15.07 0.89 -6.60
C ASP A 98 13.56 0.70 -6.70
N LEU A 99 12.81 1.58 -6.03
CA LEU A 99 11.36 1.51 -6.03
C LEU A 99 10.76 2.90 -6.15
N ARG A 100 9.76 3.02 -7.03
CA ARG A 100 8.95 4.22 -7.21
C ARG A 100 7.47 3.85 -7.13
N MET A 101 6.75 4.54 -6.28
CA MET A 101 5.31 4.43 -6.10
C MET A 101 4.64 5.70 -6.62
N SER A 102 3.63 5.55 -7.49
CA SER A 102 2.83 6.65 -8.04
C SER A 102 1.33 6.30 -7.95
N ALA A 103 0.45 7.30 -8.00
CA ALA A 103 -0.99 7.09 -8.14
C ALA A 103 -1.58 7.99 -9.22
N GLY A 104 -2.48 7.41 -10.01
CA GLY A 104 -3.10 8.10 -11.14
C GLY A 104 -2.07 8.69 -12.10
N ASP A 105 -2.38 9.87 -12.63
CA ASP A 105 -1.55 10.57 -13.62
C ASP A 105 -0.62 11.64 -13.01
N ASP A 106 -0.47 11.69 -11.67
CA ASP A 106 0.44 12.64 -11.03
C ASP A 106 1.89 12.33 -11.43
N PRO A 107 2.62 13.27 -12.08
CA PRO A 107 4.00 13.05 -12.47
C PRO A 107 4.94 12.93 -11.27
N ARG A 108 4.54 13.42 -10.09
CA ARG A 108 5.32 13.32 -8.85
C ARG A 108 5.01 11.99 -8.15
N PRO A 109 6.02 11.14 -7.90
CA PRO A 109 5.78 9.90 -7.18
C PRO A 109 5.23 10.20 -5.78
N ILE A 110 4.39 9.29 -5.29
CA ILE A 110 3.96 9.26 -3.89
C ILE A 110 5.17 9.08 -2.99
N ALA A 111 6.06 8.14 -3.38
CA ALA A 111 7.30 7.85 -2.70
C ALA A 111 8.27 7.18 -3.65
N SER A 112 9.56 7.35 -3.39
CA SER A 112 10.62 6.75 -4.19
C SER A 112 11.84 6.51 -3.32
N ALA A 113 12.55 5.43 -3.59
CA ALA A 113 13.87 5.18 -3.04
C ALA A 113 14.76 4.58 -4.11
N GLU A 114 15.96 5.13 -4.21
CA GLU A 114 17.00 4.75 -5.16
C GLU A 114 18.16 4.22 -4.33
N THR A 115 18.58 2.99 -4.63
CA THR A 115 19.69 2.31 -3.97
C THR A 115 20.81 1.99 -4.97
N THR A 116 20.53 2.04 -6.28
CA THR A 116 21.52 1.79 -7.32
C THR A 116 22.48 2.96 -7.48
N THR A 117 23.78 2.66 -7.48
CA THR A 117 24.81 3.59 -7.97
C THR A 117 24.71 3.70 -9.50
N ASP A 118 25.29 4.76 -10.07
CA ASP A 118 25.28 5.00 -11.52
C ASP A 118 25.79 3.77 -12.33
N GLU A 119 26.70 3.00 -11.75
CA GLU A 119 27.22 1.74 -12.29
C GLU A 119 26.16 0.63 -12.42
N ALA A 120 25.21 0.54 -11.49
CA ALA A 120 24.12 -0.44 -11.53
C ALA A 120 23.02 -0.01 -12.51
N SER A 121 22.81 1.30 -12.71
CA SER A 121 21.92 1.82 -13.76
C SER A 121 22.42 1.51 -15.18
N ALA A 122 23.73 1.35 -15.36
CA ALA A 122 24.37 0.93 -16.61
C ALA A 122 24.56 -0.60 -16.74
N SER A 123 24.08 -1.39 -15.76
CA SER A 123 24.25 -2.84 -15.77
C SER A 123 23.47 -3.48 -16.94
N PRO A 124 24.10 -4.36 -17.75
CA PRO A 124 23.40 -5.11 -18.79
C PRO A 124 22.34 -6.06 -18.22
N ASP A 125 22.46 -6.42 -16.92
CA ASP A 125 21.54 -7.31 -16.21
C ASP A 125 20.48 -6.55 -15.40
N LEU A 126 20.24 -5.27 -15.69
CA LEU A 126 19.23 -4.48 -14.98
C LEU A 126 17.83 -5.03 -15.25
N MET A 127 17.21 -5.58 -14.21
CA MET A 127 15.81 -6.01 -14.24
C MET A 127 14.91 -4.82 -13.91
N ARG A 128 13.84 -4.65 -14.68
CA ARG A 128 12.81 -3.64 -14.45
C ARG A 128 11.44 -4.27 -14.49
N ARG A 129 10.58 -3.87 -13.57
CA ARG A 129 9.19 -4.31 -13.56
C ARG A 129 8.28 -3.21 -13.05
N THR A 130 7.06 -3.23 -13.59
CA THR A 130 5.99 -2.33 -13.18
C THR A 130 4.77 -3.17 -12.87
N ASP A 131 4.23 -3.03 -11.67
CA ASP A 131 3.00 -3.67 -11.22
C ASP A 131 1.94 -2.59 -10.87
N GLN A 132 0.67 -2.91 -11.11
CA GLN A 132 -0.46 -2.06 -10.74
C GLN A 132 -1.29 -2.71 -9.64
N LEU A 133 -1.59 -1.96 -8.59
CA LEU A 133 -2.40 -2.39 -7.46
C LEU A 133 -3.67 -1.54 -7.40
N ASN A 134 -4.84 -2.19 -7.42
CA ASN A 134 -6.13 -1.50 -7.40
C ASN A 134 -6.76 -1.58 -6.00
N PHE A 135 -7.14 -0.41 -5.47
CA PHE A 135 -7.79 -0.25 -4.18
C PHE A 135 -9.06 0.58 -4.32
N GLY A 136 -10.19 -0.09 -4.57
CA GLY A 136 -11.50 0.54 -4.59
C GLY A 136 -11.60 1.77 -5.51
N GLY A 137 -10.97 1.69 -6.69
CA GLY A 137 -10.93 2.78 -7.68
C GLY A 137 -9.64 3.60 -7.67
N THR A 138 -8.78 3.45 -6.67
CA THR A 138 -7.44 4.05 -6.65
C THR A 138 -6.42 3.05 -7.18
N VAL A 139 -5.75 3.38 -8.28
CA VAL A 139 -4.66 2.56 -8.84
C VAL A 139 -3.32 3.11 -8.37
N LEU A 140 -2.58 2.29 -7.61
CA LEU A 140 -1.16 2.50 -7.35
C LEU A 140 -0.33 1.82 -8.42
N THR A 141 0.66 2.53 -8.95
CA THR A 141 1.67 1.98 -9.85
C THR A 141 2.97 1.86 -9.09
N LEU A 142 3.51 0.65 -9.00
CA LEU A 142 4.82 0.35 -8.42
C LEU A 142 5.78 0.01 -9.56
N ALA A 143 6.75 0.89 -9.80
CA ALA A 143 7.87 0.62 -10.69
C ALA A 143 9.09 0.29 -9.84
N TYR A 144 9.75 -0.82 -10.12
CA TYR A 144 10.96 -1.22 -9.41
C TYR A 144 12.01 -1.77 -10.35
N SER A 145 13.27 -1.54 -9.97
CA SER A 145 14.44 -2.04 -10.67
C SER A 145 15.43 -2.65 -9.71
N ALA A 146 16.16 -3.65 -10.18
CA ALA A 146 17.26 -4.25 -9.44
C ALA A 146 18.33 -4.71 -10.41
N ASP A 147 19.57 -4.68 -9.97
CA ASP A 147 20.67 -5.31 -10.70
C ASP A 147 20.51 -6.84 -10.60
N GLY A 148 20.41 -7.53 -11.74
CA GLY A 148 20.20 -8.97 -11.80
C GLY A 148 21.37 -9.80 -11.25
N ARG A 149 22.52 -9.16 -10.97
CA ARG A 149 23.66 -9.82 -10.34
C ARG A 149 23.35 -10.19 -8.88
N PRO A 150 23.41 -11.47 -8.48
CA PRO A 150 23.09 -11.91 -7.11
C PRO A 150 23.90 -11.24 -5.99
N SER A 151 25.09 -10.73 -6.32
CA SER A 151 25.96 -9.99 -5.40
C SER A 151 25.44 -8.59 -5.08
N ALA A 152 24.64 -8.00 -5.97
CA ALA A 152 24.08 -6.65 -5.81
C ALA A 152 22.76 -6.65 -5.01
N THR A 153 21.99 -7.74 -5.08
CA THR A 153 20.69 -7.88 -4.40
C THR A 153 20.77 -8.58 -3.04
N GLY A 154 21.95 -9.06 -2.65
CA GLY A 154 22.14 -9.81 -1.40
C GLY A 154 21.61 -11.26 -1.44
N ALA A 155 21.08 -11.71 -2.59
CA ALA A 155 20.57 -13.07 -2.81
C ALA A 155 21.61 -14.18 -2.54
N GLN A 156 22.91 -13.85 -2.61
CA GLN A 156 24.00 -14.76 -2.21
C GLN A 156 23.90 -15.22 -0.74
N ARG A 157 23.38 -14.38 0.17
CA ARG A 157 23.19 -14.77 1.59
C ARG A 157 22.03 -15.74 1.78
N ALA A 158 20.94 -15.58 1.03
CA ALA A 158 19.80 -16.50 1.07
C ALA A 158 20.15 -17.88 0.48
N ALA A 159 20.99 -17.92 -0.56
CA ALA A 159 21.48 -19.17 -1.14
C ALA A 159 22.43 -19.95 -0.19
N GLY A 160 23.20 -19.24 0.64
CA GLY A 160 24.07 -19.86 1.66
C GLY A 160 23.32 -20.58 2.77
N THR A 161 22.09 -20.16 3.08
CA THR A 161 21.24 -20.79 4.12
C THR A 161 20.57 -22.09 3.64
N VAL A 162 20.46 -22.31 2.33
CA VAL A 162 19.82 -23.52 1.75
C VAL A 162 20.82 -24.67 1.58
N LEU A 163 22.13 -24.39 1.50
CA LEU A 163 23.16 -25.44 1.38
C LEU A 163 23.76 -25.93 2.72
N ALA A 164 23.31 -25.40 3.85
CA ALA A 164 23.77 -25.79 5.18
C ALA A 164 22.69 -26.43 6.08
N ALA A 165 21.53 -26.77 5.51
CA ALA A 165 20.43 -27.46 6.20
C ALA A 165 20.40 -28.96 5.87
#